data_AF-A0A2W5PP26-F1
#
_entry.id   AF-A0A2W5PP26-F1
#
_cell.length_a   1.000
_cell.length_b   1.000
_cell.length_c   1.000
_cell.angle_alpha   90.00
_cell.angle_beta   90.00
_cell.angle_gamma   90.00
#
_symmetry.space_group_name_H-M   'P 1'
#
loop_
_entity.id
_entity.type
_entity.pdbx_description
1 polymer ?
#
loop_
_entity_poly.entity_id
_entity_poly.type
_entity_poly.pdbx_seq_one_letter_code
_entity_poly.pdbx_strand_id
1 'polypeptide(L)'
;MRRGGLLFLRALWPQAFASSFFTALRPRYRFNRTTGKVYVLRPDRYGGNVVLDWSRVKAHVNWCAPREMTWDDLRDPVARQARQANGGGPMMILGLVLYWPSFDPDDMQRKGEEVLWVGPRFAGEGLWQYIRTFMEEGIDAVPVPQLGNWVRKGYSSASEHLEQVQLGASKALDEATGRSGAMTAAVNVAQAPWSPLHALAERLCYWPTFPDEWNSDCGQKRRESGIGPEEPLRWVAR
;
A
#
# COMPACT_ATOMS: atom_id res chain seq x y z
N MET A 1 30.67 -7.63 27.11
CA MET A 1 29.30 -7.72 26.53
C MET A 1 28.57 -6.38 26.37
N ARG A 2 28.62 -5.42 27.31
CA ARG A 2 27.84 -4.15 27.22
C ARG A 2 28.15 -3.23 26.03
N ARG A 3 29.41 -3.13 25.57
CA ARG A 3 29.79 -2.26 24.43
C ARG A 3 29.42 -2.83 23.06
N GLY A 4 29.47 -4.17 22.92
CA GLY A 4 29.10 -4.86 21.68
C GLY A 4 27.61 -4.79 21.38
N GLY A 5 26.76 -4.95 22.40
CA GLY A 5 25.30 -4.81 22.25
C GLY A 5 24.86 -3.39 21.88
N LEU A 6 25.53 -2.36 22.39
CA LEU A 6 25.21 -0.96 22.08
C LEU A 6 25.60 -0.58 20.64
N LEU A 7 26.72 -1.12 20.13
CA LEU A 7 27.14 -0.97 18.73
C LEU A 7 26.23 -1.75 17.78
N PHE A 8 25.80 -2.95 18.18
CA PHE A 8 24.87 -3.78 17.43
C PHE A 8 23.47 -3.13 17.31
N LEU A 9 22.95 -2.57 18.41
CA LEU A 9 21.72 -1.79 18.41
C LEU A 9 21.85 -0.51 17.58
N ARG A 10 22.97 0.21 17.66
CA ARG A 10 23.23 1.40 16.81
C ARG A 10 23.28 1.07 15.31
N ALA A 11 23.80 -0.11 14.94
CA ALA A 11 23.90 -0.52 13.54
C ALA A 11 22.55 -1.01 12.98
N LEU A 12 21.78 -1.76 13.77
CA LEU A 12 20.47 -2.29 13.34
C LEU A 12 19.35 -1.28 13.46
N TRP A 13 19.44 -0.29 14.36
CA TRP A 13 18.38 0.69 14.58
C TRP A 13 17.97 1.44 13.31
N PRO A 14 18.87 2.07 12.53
CA PRO A 14 18.48 2.83 11.33
C PRO A 14 17.94 1.95 10.20
N GLN A 15 18.45 0.71 10.13
CA GLN A 15 18.25 -0.23 9.02
C GLN A 15 16.99 -1.09 9.20
N ALA A 16 16.67 -1.52 10.41
CA ALA A 16 15.58 -2.47 10.67
C ALA A 16 14.45 -1.91 11.54
N PHE A 17 14.75 -1.03 12.51
CA PHE A 17 13.75 -0.58 13.50
C PHE A 17 13.21 0.82 13.22
N ALA A 18 14.05 1.79 12.85
CA ALA A 18 13.65 3.17 12.56
C ALA A 18 12.79 3.28 11.29
N SER A 19 12.79 2.26 10.43
CA SER A 19 11.85 2.15 9.30
C SER A 19 10.44 1.73 9.73
N SER A 20 10.32 1.12 10.90
CA SER A 20 9.11 0.42 11.36
C SER A 20 8.49 1.04 12.61
N PHE A 21 9.26 1.83 13.36
CA PHE A 21 8.84 2.50 14.59
C PHE A 21 9.16 4.00 14.55
N PHE A 22 8.37 4.82 15.27
CA PHE A 22 8.53 6.27 15.38
C PHE A 22 8.51 7.02 14.04
N THR A 23 7.71 6.53 13.10
CA THR A 23 7.54 7.10 11.76
C THR A 23 6.06 7.12 11.38
N ALA A 24 5.73 7.54 10.16
CA ALA A 24 4.38 7.38 9.63
C ALA A 24 4.06 5.88 9.53
N LEU A 25 2.96 5.45 10.15
CA LEU A 25 2.60 4.03 10.27
C LEU A 25 2.42 3.36 8.89
N ARG A 26 1.80 4.07 7.95
CA ARG A 26 1.61 3.63 6.56
C ARG A 26 1.67 4.83 5.63
N PRO A 27 2.20 4.67 4.41
CA PRO A 27 1.99 5.67 3.38
C PRO A 27 0.49 5.80 3.10
N ARG A 28 0.02 7.02 2.85
CA ARG A 28 -1.37 7.27 2.46
C ARG A 28 -1.40 7.82 1.05
N TYR A 29 -2.32 7.27 0.27
CA TYR A 29 -2.60 7.72 -1.08
C TYR A 29 -4.02 8.26 -1.12
N ARG A 30 -4.21 9.41 -1.76
CA ARG A 30 -5.52 9.99 -2.03
C ARG A 30 -5.63 10.26 -3.51
N PHE A 31 -6.55 9.56 -4.14
CA PHE A 31 -6.96 9.78 -5.52
C PHE A 31 -8.09 10.81 -5.49
N ASN A 32 -7.89 11.95 -6.15
CA ASN A 32 -8.88 13.03 -6.20
C ASN A 32 -9.29 13.27 -7.65
N ARG A 33 -10.48 12.78 -7.99
CA ARG A 33 -11.09 12.94 -9.31
C ARG A 33 -11.26 14.40 -9.71
N THR A 34 -11.82 15.23 -8.84
CA THR A 34 -12.16 16.63 -9.14
C THR A 34 -10.94 17.43 -9.57
N THR A 35 -9.80 17.20 -8.91
CA THR A 35 -8.54 17.88 -9.24
C THR A 35 -7.70 17.14 -10.29
N GLY A 36 -8.00 15.86 -10.56
CA GLY A 36 -7.16 14.99 -11.37
C GLY A 36 -5.78 14.72 -10.75
N LYS A 37 -5.65 14.80 -9.42
CA LYS A 37 -4.39 14.64 -8.70
C LYS A 37 -4.39 13.39 -7.81
N VAL A 38 -3.20 12.86 -7.58
CA VAL A 38 -2.91 11.82 -6.60
C VAL A 38 -1.98 12.41 -5.55
N TYR A 39 -2.44 12.47 -4.31
CA TYR A 39 -1.66 12.96 -3.18
C TYR A 39 -1.06 11.79 -2.42
N VAL A 40 0.24 11.88 -2.15
CA VAL A 40 1.01 10.87 -1.44
C VAL A 40 1.57 11.46 -0.16
N LEU A 41 1.27 10.82 0.96
CA LEU A 41 1.95 11.07 2.23
C LEU A 41 2.83 9.90 2.59
N ARG A 42 4.12 10.16 2.77
CA ARG A 42 5.10 9.18 3.21
C ARG A 42 6.31 9.89 3.85
N PRO A 43 7.07 9.20 4.71
CA PRO A 43 8.27 9.77 5.31
C PRO A 43 9.29 10.25 4.26
N ASP A 44 10.04 11.31 4.58
CA ASP A 44 11.05 11.92 3.70
C ASP A 44 12.11 10.93 3.23
N ARG A 45 12.50 9.98 4.10
CA ARG A 45 13.44 8.91 3.77
C ARG A 45 12.97 7.99 2.63
N TYR A 46 11.68 8.02 2.29
CA TYR A 46 11.07 7.25 1.20
C TYR A 46 10.60 8.15 0.05
N GLY A 47 11.17 9.35 -0.07
CA GLY A 47 10.85 10.31 -1.12
C GLY A 47 9.83 11.37 -0.72
N GLY A 48 9.41 11.42 0.55
CA GLY A 48 8.57 12.49 1.09
C GLY A 48 7.19 12.61 0.45
N ASN A 49 6.46 13.65 0.85
CA ASN A 49 5.13 13.91 0.31
C ASN A 49 5.24 14.41 -1.14
N VAL A 50 4.33 13.93 -2.00
CA VAL A 50 4.32 14.33 -3.42
C VAL A 50 2.89 14.42 -3.95
N VAL A 51 2.69 15.34 -4.90
CA VAL A 51 1.45 15.51 -5.65
C VAL A 51 1.71 15.12 -7.10
N LEU A 52 0.92 14.19 -7.61
CA LEU A 52 1.13 13.56 -8.91
C LEU A 52 -0.08 13.79 -9.80
N ASP A 53 0.15 13.99 -11.10
CA ASP A 53 -0.92 14.13 -12.09
C ASP A 53 -1.49 12.77 -12.47
N TRP A 54 -2.81 12.60 -12.33
CA TRP A 54 -3.48 11.36 -12.72
C TRP A 54 -3.26 11.05 -14.22
N SER A 55 -3.29 12.05 -15.08
CA SER A 55 -3.14 11.88 -16.54
C SER A 55 -1.81 11.25 -16.99
N ARG A 56 -0.79 11.26 -16.13
CA ARG A 56 0.55 10.71 -16.41
C ARG A 56 0.74 9.29 -15.88
N VAL A 57 -0.20 8.77 -15.10
CA VAL A 57 -0.02 7.48 -14.43
C VAL A 57 0.00 6.33 -15.44
N LYS A 58 0.91 5.38 -15.22
CA LYS A 58 0.98 4.10 -15.92
C LYS A 58 0.83 2.99 -14.89
N ALA A 59 -0.15 2.11 -15.10
CA ALA A 59 -0.41 0.99 -14.20
C ALA A 59 0.36 -0.26 -14.64
N HIS A 60 1.00 -0.91 -13.67
CA HIS A 60 1.66 -2.20 -13.82
C HIS A 60 1.00 -3.18 -12.84
N VAL A 61 -0.01 -3.88 -13.34
CA VAL A 61 -0.93 -4.74 -12.57
C VAL A 61 -0.39 -6.12 -12.22
N ASN A 62 0.63 -6.56 -12.97
CA ASN A 62 1.25 -7.89 -12.84
C ASN A 62 2.73 -7.78 -12.42
N TRP A 63 3.14 -6.64 -11.86
CA TRP A 63 4.57 -6.41 -11.63
C TRP A 63 5.09 -7.24 -10.45
N CYS A 64 6.15 -7.99 -10.72
CA CYS A 64 7.03 -8.56 -9.70
C CYS A 64 8.48 -8.40 -10.15
N ALA A 65 9.28 -7.73 -9.33
CA ALA A 65 10.72 -7.70 -9.56
C ALA A 65 11.30 -9.10 -9.27
N PRO A 66 11.95 -9.77 -10.23
CA PRO A 66 12.64 -11.02 -9.96
C PRO A 66 13.82 -10.77 -9.00
N ARG A 67 14.04 -11.67 -8.03
CA ARG A 67 15.13 -11.53 -7.05
C ARG A 67 16.54 -11.61 -7.66
N GLU A 68 16.66 -12.24 -8.81
CA GLU A 68 17.93 -12.53 -9.50
C GLU A 68 18.18 -11.60 -10.69
N MET A 69 17.32 -10.59 -10.91
CA MET A 69 17.40 -9.73 -12.08
C MET A 69 18.66 -8.88 -12.07
N THR A 70 19.41 -8.93 -13.17
CA THR A 70 20.55 -8.05 -13.41
C THR A 70 20.11 -6.76 -14.11
N TRP A 71 20.99 -5.75 -14.13
CA TRP A 71 20.72 -4.48 -14.82
C TRP A 71 20.49 -4.65 -16.33
N ASP A 72 21.13 -5.64 -16.95
CA ASP A 72 21.02 -5.89 -18.39
C ASP A 72 19.66 -6.50 -18.77
N ASP A 73 19.12 -7.37 -17.90
CA ASP A 73 17.81 -8.00 -18.06
C ASP A 73 16.64 -7.00 -18.01
N LEU A 74 16.86 -5.78 -17.51
CA LEU A 74 15.81 -4.76 -17.44
C LEU A 74 15.40 -4.28 -18.84
N ARG A 75 16.35 -4.24 -19.78
CA ARG A 75 16.14 -3.72 -21.14
C ARG A 75 15.74 -4.80 -22.14
N ASP A 76 16.06 -6.07 -21.87
CA ASP A 76 15.74 -7.20 -22.73
C ASP A 76 14.21 -7.41 -22.89
N PRO A 77 13.66 -7.36 -24.13
CA PRO A 77 12.27 -7.68 -24.42
C PRO A 77 11.84 -9.08 -23.98
N VAL A 78 12.72 -10.09 -24.08
CA VAL A 78 12.41 -11.47 -23.70
C VAL A 78 12.29 -11.58 -22.18
N ALA A 79 13.25 -11.03 -21.44
CA ALA A 79 13.15 -10.89 -19.97
C ALA A 79 11.93 -10.06 -19.53
N ARG A 80 11.51 -9.04 -20.31
CA ARG A 80 10.26 -8.30 -20.05
C ARG A 80 9.02 -9.17 -20.22
N GLN A 81 8.94 -9.94 -21.30
CA GLN A 81 7.81 -10.85 -21.54
C GLN A 81 7.76 -11.95 -20.48
N ALA A 82 8.91 -12.53 -20.13
CA ALA A 82 9.02 -13.52 -19.07
C ALA A 82 8.56 -12.96 -17.71
N ARG A 83 8.90 -11.70 -17.37
CA ARG A 83 8.39 -11.03 -16.15
C ARG A 83 6.87 -10.90 -16.15
N GLN A 84 6.30 -10.47 -17.28
CA GLN A 84 4.85 -10.32 -17.42
C GLN A 84 4.14 -11.67 -17.29
N ALA A 85 4.72 -12.73 -17.88
CA ALA A 85 4.20 -14.10 -17.78
C ALA A 85 4.37 -14.70 -16.38
N ASN A 86 5.44 -14.37 -15.66
CA ASN A 86 5.74 -14.85 -14.31
C ASN A 86 4.86 -14.18 -13.22
N GLY A 87 4.11 -13.13 -13.56
CA GLY A 87 2.94 -12.64 -12.82
C GLY A 87 3.01 -12.75 -11.29
N GLY A 88 4.04 -12.19 -10.65
CA GLY A 88 4.21 -12.31 -9.19
C GLY A 88 5.41 -13.13 -8.71
N GLY A 89 6.20 -13.71 -9.62
CA GLY A 89 7.37 -14.51 -9.28
C GLY A 89 7.01 -15.85 -8.64
N PRO A 90 7.97 -16.58 -8.02
CA PRO A 90 7.72 -17.90 -7.42
C PRO A 90 6.65 -17.90 -6.31
N MET A 91 6.33 -16.73 -5.74
CA MET A 91 5.28 -16.55 -4.72
C MET A 91 3.98 -15.94 -5.28
N MET A 92 3.88 -15.73 -6.60
CA MET A 92 2.72 -15.17 -7.31
C MET A 92 2.23 -13.82 -6.73
N ILE A 93 3.11 -13.03 -6.12
CA ILE A 93 2.74 -11.76 -5.48
C ILE A 93 2.39 -10.73 -6.55
N LEU A 94 1.10 -10.60 -6.86
CA LEU A 94 0.57 -9.63 -7.82
C LEU A 94 0.30 -8.29 -7.11
N GLY A 95 1.27 -7.38 -7.11
CA GLY A 95 1.07 -6.01 -6.62
C GLY A 95 0.55 -5.08 -7.71
N LEU A 96 -0.20 -4.05 -7.33
CA LEU A 96 -0.43 -2.91 -8.21
C LEU A 96 0.70 -1.91 -8.04
N VAL A 97 1.50 -1.72 -9.09
CA VAL A 97 2.51 -0.66 -9.15
C VAL A 97 2.01 0.45 -10.07
N LEU A 98 1.98 1.68 -9.56
CA LEU A 98 1.68 2.88 -10.34
C LEU A 98 2.99 3.62 -10.61
N TYR A 99 3.24 3.93 -11.87
CA TYR A 99 4.44 4.58 -12.34
C TYR A 99 4.11 5.92 -12.99
N TRP A 100 4.83 6.96 -12.60
CA TRP A 100 4.84 8.25 -13.28
C TRP A 100 6.19 8.40 -13.98
N PRO A 101 6.22 8.53 -15.31
CA PRO A 101 7.47 8.74 -16.03
C PRO A 101 8.04 10.12 -15.73
N SER A 102 9.35 10.30 -15.92
CA SER A 102 9.99 11.63 -15.93
C SER A 102 9.22 12.59 -16.84
N PHE A 103 9.22 13.88 -16.50
CA PHE A 103 8.65 14.91 -17.37
C PHE A 103 9.35 14.97 -18.72
N ASP A 104 10.67 14.79 -18.70
CA ASP A 104 11.54 14.72 -19.86
C ASP A 104 12.23 13.35 -19.89
N PRO A 105 12.00 12.52 -20.93
CA PRO A 105 12.66 11.22 -21.07
C PRO A 105 14.19 11.29 -21.09
N ASP A 106 14.76 12.41 -21.55
CA ASP A 106 16.20 12.60 -21.69
C ASP A 106 16.83 13.24 -20.45
N ASP A 107 16.04 13.61 -19.44
CA ASP A 107 16.53 14.18 -18.19
C ASP A 107 17.25 13.11 -17.36
N MET A 108 18.57 13.25 -17.22
CA MET A 108 19.39 12.40 -16.37
C MET A 108 19.00 12.47 -14.89
N GLN A 109 18.41 13.58 -14.43
CA GLN A 109 17.90 13.74 -13.06
C GLN A 109 16.52 13.12 -12.88
N ARG A 110 15.87 12.71 -13.97
CA ARG A 110 14.55 12.06 -14.01
C ARG A 110 13.50 12.79 -13.20
N LYS A 111 13.43 14.12 -13.34
CA LYS A 111 12.51 14.94 -12.57
C LYS A 111 11.07 14.53 -12.83
N GLY A 112 10.32 14.38 -11.74
CA GLY A 112 8.91 14.01 -11.78
C GLY A 112 8.64 12.53 -12.06
N GLU A 113 9.69 11.69 -12.09
CA GLU A 113 9.55 10.24 -12.06
C GLU A 113 9.14 9.78 -10.65
N GLU A 114 8.15 8.90 -10.56
CA GLU A 114 7.66 8.37 -9.28
C GLU A 114 7.15 6.93 -9.42
N VAL A 115 7.33 6.11 -8.37
CA VAL A 115 6.84 4.72 -8.34
C VAL A 115 6.13 4.48 -7.01
N LEU A 116 4.87 4.04 -7.08
CA LEU A 116 4.08 3.70 -5.91
C LEU A 116 3.64 2.23 -5.95
N TRP A 117 3.84 1.53 -4.84
CA TRP A 117 3.15 0.27 -4.58
C TRP A 117 1.83 0.56 -3.88
N VAL A 118 0.72 0.14 -4.50
CA VAL A 118 -0.63 0.45 -4.05
C VAL A 118 -1.38 -0.82 -3.68
N GLY A 119 -1.99 -0.82 -2.51
CA GLY A 119 -2.86 -1.91 -2.05
C GLY A 119 -2.12 -3.13 -1.48
N PRO A 120 -2.90 -4.15 -1.05
CA PRO A 120 -2.35 -5.38 -0.51
C PRO A 120 -1.68 -6.24 -1.60
N ARG A 121 -1.02 -7.32 -1.16
CA ARG A 121 -0.58 -8.38 -2.08
C ARG A 121 -1.81 -8.94 -2.81
N PHE A 122 -1.66 -9.24 -4.09
CA PHE A 122 -2.71 -9.75 -4.99
C PHE A 122 -3.79 -8.74 -5.42
N ALA A 123 -3.59 -7.44 -5.18
CA ALA A 123 -4.55 -6.41 -5.58
C ALA A 123 -4.62 -6.19 -7.10
N GLY A 124 -3.45 -6.18 -7.76
CA GLY A 124 -3.26 -6.14 -9.21
C GLY A 124 -4.31 -5.38 -10.03
N GLU A 125 -4.86 -6.07 -11.04
CA GLU A 125 -5.82 -5.55 -12.03
C GLU A 125 -7.14 -5.08 -11.40
N GLY A 126 -7.69 -5.85 -10.45
CA GLY A 126 -8.98 -5.51 -9.84
C GLY A 126 -8.94 -4.17 -9.10
N LEU A 127 -7.87 -3.92 -8.35
CA LEU A 127 -7.68 -2.63 -7.70
C LEU A 127 -7.41 -1.50 -8.70
N TRP A 128 -6.68 -1.78 -9.78
CA TRP A 128 -6.45 -0.80 -10.84
C TRP A 128 -7.76 -0.34 -11.47
N GLN A 129 -8.61 -1.28 -11.88
CA GLN A 129 -9.92 -0.96 -12.47
C GLN A 129 -10.79 -0.17 -11.50
N TYR A 130 -10.82 -0.55 -10.22
CA TYR A 130 -11.54 0.22 -9.20
C TYR A 130 -11.06 1.69 -9.13
N ILE A 131 -9.74 1.91 -9.01
CA ILE A 131 -9.18 3.26 -8.92
C ILE A 131 -9.45 4.04 -10.21
N ARG A 132 -9.29 3.39 -11.36
CA ARG A 132 -9.50 4.00 -12.68
C ARG A 132 -10.95 4.43 -12.87
N THR A 133 -11.91 3.55 -12.65
CA THR A 133 -13.34 3.85 -12.73
C THR A 133 -13.70 4.96 -11.74
N PHE A 134 -13.17 4.93 -10.51
CA PHE A 134 -13.38 6.03 -9.56
C PHE A 134 -12.85 7.37 -10.08
N MET A 135 -11.65 7.39 -10.67
CA MET A 135 -11.03 8.62 -11.17
C MET A 135 -11.68 9.15 -12.46
N GLU A 136 -12.16 8.27 -13.34
CA GLU A 136 -12.76 8.65 -14.62
C GLU A 136 -14.26 8.94 -14.48
N GLU A 137 -15.00 8.00 -13.87
CA GLU A 137 -16.46 7.98 -13.87
C GLU A 137 -17.07 8.45 -12.54
N GLY A 138 -16.36 8.24 -11.42
CA GLY A 138 -16.76 8.72 -10.10
C GLY A 138 -17.16 7.60 -9.13
N ILE A 139 -17.58 8.01 -7.93
CA ILE A 139 -17.88 7.08 -6.83
C ILE A 139 -19.11 6.20 -7.10
N ASP A 140 -20.08 6.68 -7.87
CA ASP A 140 -21.31 5.93 -8.18
C ASP A 140 -21.08 4.82 -9.22
N ALA A 141 -19.97 4.88 -9.96
CA ALA A 141 -19.59 3.89 -10.96
C ALA A 141 -18.76 2.73 -10.37
N VAL A 142 -18.29 2.84 -9.13
CA VAL A 142 -17.51 1.78 -8.48
C VAL A 142 -18.38 0.90 -7.59
N PRO A 143 -18.04 -0.39 -7.44
CA PRO A 143 -18.79 -1.29 -6.56
C PRO A 143 -18.76 -0.80 -5.11
N VAL A 144 -19.88 -0.98 -4.43
CA VAL A 144 -20.05 -0.65 -3.02
C VAL A 144 -19.04 -1.44 -2.18
N PRO A 145 -18.32 -0.80 -1.24
CA PRO A 145 -17.42 -1.51 -0.34
C PRO A 145 -18.16 -2.54 0.52
N GLN A 146 -17.72 -3.80 0.47
CA GLN A 146 -18.21 -4.85 1.36
C GLN A 146 -17.65 -4.69 2.78
N LEU A 147 -18.25 -5.36 3.77
CA LEU A 147 -17.83 -5.26 5.18
C LEU A 147 -16.33 -5.52 5.38
N GLY A 148 -15.76 -6.49 4.65
CA GLY A 148 -14.32 -6.81 4.70
C GLY A 148 -13.39 -5.74 4.11
N ASN A 149 -13.92 -4.78 3.33
CA ASN A 149 -13.15 -3.67 2.78
C ASN A 149 -12.99 -2.51 3.78
N TRP A 150 -13.72 -2.56 4.90
CA TRP A 150 -13.65 -1.55 5.96
C TRP A 150 -12.53 -1.89 6.93
N VAL A 151 -11.45 -1.13 6.86
CA VAL A 151 -10.32 -1.26 7.78
C VAL A 151 -10.41 -0.16 8.84
N ARG A 152 -10.46 -0.54 10.12
CA ARG A 152 -10.40 0.43 11.22
C ARG A 152 -9.00 1.04 11.32
N LYS A 153 -8.91 2.33 11.61
CA LYS A 153 -7.66 3.00 11.97
C LYS A 153 -7.36 2.81 13.46
N GLY A 154 -6.09 2.56 13.78
CA GLY A 154 -5.61 2.40 15.16
C GLY A 154 -6.15 1.14 15.83
N TYR A 155 -5.34 0.08 15.85
CA TYR A 155 -5.70 -1.15 16.57
C TYR A 155 -5.31 -1.05 18.04
N SER A 156 -6.18 -1.54 18.92
CA SER A 156 -5.90 -1.62 20.35
C SER A 156 -5.13 -2.90 20.72
N SER A 157 -5.21 -3.98 19.94
CA SER A 157 -4.52 -5.24 20.25
C SER A 157 -3.83 -5.91 19.06
N ALA A 158 -2.90 -6.82 19.39
CA ALA A 158 -2.19 -7.66 18.44
C ALA A 158 -3.16 -8.58 17.66
N SER A 159 -4.13 -9.18 18.36
CA SER A 159 -5.18 -10.00 17.75
C SER A 159 -6.04 -9.20 16.77
N GLU A 160 -6.39 -7.96 17.10
CA GLU A 160 -7.14 -7.08 16.19
C GLU A 160 -6.34 -6.76 14.92
N HIS A 161 -5.04 -6.43 15.05
CA HIS A 161 -4.19 -6.21 13.88
C HIS A 161 -4.14 -7.46 12.99
N LEU A 162 -3.93 -8.63 13.60
CA LEU A 162 -3.84 -9.89 12.87
C LEU A 162 -5.13 -10.19 12.12
N GLU A 163 -6.28 -10.07 12.79
CA GLU A 163 -7.58 -10.36 12.20
C GLU A 163 -7.92 -9.39 11.05
N GLN A 164 -7.72 -8.09 11.25
CA GLN A 164 -8.24 -7.05 10.35
C GLN A 164 -7.26 -6.66 9.24
N VAL A 165 -5.95 -6.82 9.44
CA VAL A 165 -4.93 -6.43 8.45
C VAL A 165 -4.37 -7.64 7.70
N GLN A 166 -4.07 -8.71 8.43
CA GLN A 166 -3.31 -9.82 7.86
C GLN A 166 -4.23 -10.90 7.30
N LEU A 167 -5.33 -11.21 7.99
CA LEU A 167 -6.21 -12.33 7.64
C LEU A 167 -7.37 -11.96 6.70
N GLY A 168 -7.65 -10.68 6.46
CA GLY A 168 -8.80 -10.26 5.64
C GLY A 168 -8.78 -10.83 4.23
N ALA A 169 -7.64 -10.71 3.53
CA ALA A 169 -7.48 -11.22 2.17
C ALA A 169 -7.53 -12.77 2.10
N SER A 170 -6.97 -13.46 3.11
CA SER A 170 -7.01 -14.93 3.14
C SER A 170 -8.41 -15.47 3.45
N LYS A 171 -9.17 -14.79 4.32
CA LYS A 171 -10.56 -15.14 4.61
C LYS A 171 -11.43 -15.00 3.36
N ALA A 172 -11.32 -13.87 2.66
CA ALA A 172 -12.03 -13.65 1.40
C ALA A 172 -11.68 -14.70 0.33
N LEU A 173 -10.40 -15.11 0.27
CA LEU A 173 -9.97 -16.15 -0.65
C LEU A 173 -10.49 -17.54 -0.27
N ASP A 174 -10.46 -17.91 1.02
CA ASP A 174 -11.02 -19.18 1.51
C ASP A 174 -12.53 -19.26 1.23
N GLU A 175 -13.27 -18.16 1.46
CA GLU A 175 -14.70 -18.03 1.11
C GLU A 175 -14.95 -18.19 -0.39
N ALA A 176 -14.20 -17.47 -1.23
CA ALA A 176 -14.36 -17.51 -2.69
C ALA A 176 -14.00 -18.88 -3.31
N THR A 177 -13.07 -19.62 -2.68
CA THR A 177 -12.58 -20.92 -3.18
C THR A 177 -13.25 -22.12 -2.51
N GLY A 178 -14.13 -21.91 -1.52
CA GLY A 178 -14.74 -22.98 -0.73
C GLY A 178 -13.74 -23.80 0.09
N ARG A 179 -12.53 -23.27 0.33
CA ARG A 179 -11.50 -23.95 1.12
C ARG A 179 -11.82 -23.80 2.60
N SER A 180 -11.64 -24.88 3.36
CA SER A 180 -11.90 -24.93 4.82
C SER A 180 -10.86 -24.17 5.64
N GLY A 181 -10.71 -22.85 5.40
CA GLY A 181 -9.86 -21.96 6.19
C GLY A 181 -8.35 -22.21 6.10
N ALA A 182 -7.89 -23.09 5.20
CA ALA A 182 -6.50 -23.53 5.15
C ALA A 182 -5.53 -22.38 4.82
N MET A 183 -5.92 -21.46 3.92
CA MET A 183 -5.09 -20.29 3.62
C MET A 183 -5.01 -19.36 4.82
N THR A 184 -6.14 -19.12 5.48
CA THR A 184 -6.22 -18.29 6.69
C THR A 184 -5.37 -18.88 7.82
N ALA A 185 -5.41 -20.19 8.03
CA ALA A 185 -4.57 -20.86 9.02
C ALA A 185 -3.06 -20.71 8.73
N ALA A 186 -2.66 -20.87 7.46
CA ALA A 186 -1.27 -20.71 7.05
C ALA A 186 -0.78 -19.26 7.25
N VAL A 187 -1.58 -18.26 6.84
CA VAL A 187 -1.25 -16.85 7.05
C VAL A 187 -1.19 -16.52 8.55
N ASN A 188 -2.11 -17.06 9.35
CA ASN A 188 -2.13 -16.85 10.79
C ASN A 188 -0.83 -17.35 11.45
N VAL A 189 -0.41 -18.58 11.16
CA VAL A 189 0.84 -19.15 11.70
C VAL A 189 2.06 -18.31 11.30
N ALA A 190 2.09 -17.81 10.06
CA ALA A 190 3.20 -17.01 9.57
C ALA A 190 3.24 -15.59 10.19
N GLN A 191 2.07 -14.97 10.45
CA GLN A 191 1.97 -13.57 10.88
C GLN A 191 1.80 -13.39 12.40
N ALA A 192 1.27 -14.38 13.12
CA ALA A 192 1.04 -14.31 14.56
C ALA A 192 2.32 -13.96 15.37
N PRO A 193 3.52 -14.49 15.06
CA PRO A 193 4.74 -14.10 15.77
C PRO A 193 5.11 -12.62 15.64
N TRP A 194 4.72 -11.99 14.52
CA TRP A 194 5.00 -10.58 14.23
C TRP A 194 3.91 -9.63 14.75
N SER A 195 2.75 -10.16 15.10
CA SER A 195 1.60 -9.39 15.57
C SER A 195 1.90 -8.47 16.78
N PRO A 196 2.68 -8.88 17.80
CA PRO A 196 3.06 -7.97 18.88
C PRO A 196 3.89 -6.77 18.41
N LEU A 197 4.79 -6.97 17.44
CA LEU A 197 5.60 -5.89 16.88
C LEU A 197 4.75 -4.92 16.06
N HIS A 198 3.77 -5.43 15.31
CA HIS A 198 2.81 -4.59 14.62
C HIS A 198 1.94 -3.78 15.60
N ALA A 199 1.47 -4.39 16.68
CA ALA A 199 0.70 -3.70 17.73
C ALA A 199 1.53 -2.65 18.46
N LEU A 200 2.84 -2.87 18.60
CA LEU A 200 3.77 -1.88 19.13
C LEU A 200 3.97 -0.73 18.14
N ALA A 201 4.09 -1.01 16.85
CA ALA A 201 4.23 0.00 15.81
C ALA A 201 2.98 0.91 15.75
N GLU A 202 1.77 0.34 15.84
CA GLU A 202 0.50 1.09 15.92
C GLU A 202 0.45 2.08 17.09
N ARG A 203 1.22 1.84 18.16
CA ARG A 203 1.31 2.74 19.33
C ARG A 203 2.43 3.77 19.24
N LEU A 204 3.55 3.39 18.61
CA LEU A 204 4.76 4.22 18.56
C LEU A 204 4.86 5.07 17.29
N CYS A 205 4.11 4.73 16.25
CA CYS A 205 4.03 5.46 15.00
C CYS A 205 2.81 6.38 14.98
N TYR A 206 2.83 7.36 14.09
CA TYR A 206 1.71 8.28 13.88
C TYR A 206 0.98 7.96 12.58
N TRP A 207 -0.32 8.23 12.54
CA TRP A 207 -1.08 8.21 11.29
C TRP A 207 -0.88 9.54 10.56
N PRO A 208 -0.31 9.55 9.33
CA PRO A 208 -0.15 10.80 8.60
C PRO A 208 -1.52 11.36 8.20
N THR A 209 -1.68 12.67 8.37
CA THR A 209 -2.90 13.41 8.05
C THR A 209 -2.66 14.29 6.83
N PHE A 210 -3.63 14.34 5.93
CA PHE A 210 -3.54 15.21 4.76
C PHE A 210 -3.69 16.66 5.19
N PRO A 211 -2.89 17.59 4.63
CA PRO A 211 -3.14 19.02 4.78
C PRO A 211 -4.55 19.39 4.32
N ASP A 212 -5.11 20.46 4.88
CA ASP A 212 -6.46 20.92 4.53
C ASP A 212 -6.61 21.24 3.04
N GLU A 213 -5.54 21.73 2.42
CA GLU A 213 -5.46 22.02 0.98
C GLU A 213 -5.67 20.79 0.10
N TRP A 214 -5.38 19.59 0.62
CA TRP A 214 -5.51 18.32 -0.09
C TRP A 214 -6.82 17.60 0.28
N ASN A 215 -7.70 18.26 1.04
CA ASN A 215 -9.04 17.76 1.30
C ASN A 215 -9.88 17.76 0.03
N SER A 216 -10.37 16.57 -0.30
CA SER A 216 -11.13 16.30 -1.51
C SER A 216 -12.59 16.66 -1.30
N ASP A 217 -13.16 17.34 -2.28
CA ASP A 217 -14.59 17.64 -2.41
C ASP A 217 -15.43 16.42 -2.82
N CYS A 218 -14.99 15.19 -2.50
CA CYS A 218 -15.72 13.95 -2.79
C CYS A 218 -16.99 13.77 -1.91
N GLY A 219 -17.60 14.89 -1.48
CA GLY A 219 -18.89 14.97 -0.84
C GLY A 219 -18.89 14.81 0.68
N GLN A 220 -17.78 14.42 1.32
CA GLN A 220 -17.70 14.35 2.78
C GLN A 220 -16.31 14.71 3.35
N LYS A 221 -16.31 15.62 4.32
CA LYS A 221 -15.13 15.95 5.14
C LYS A 221 -14.78 14.73 6.00
N ARG A 222 -13.78 13.95 5.59
CA ARG A 222 -13.30 12.80 6.37
C ARG A 222 -12.65 13.32 7.66
N ARG A 223 -12.98 12.73 8.81
CA ARG A 223 -12.36 13.10 10.10
C ARG A 223 -10.91 12.63 10.08
N GLU A 224 -9.99 13.58 9.92
CA GLU A 224 -8.54 13.32 9.80
C GLU A 224 -7.84 13.18 11.17
N SER A 225 -8.55 13.17 12.30
CA SER A 225 -7.92 13.10 13.63
C SER A 225 -7.06 11.83 13.73
N GLY A 226 -5.75 12.00 13.73
CA GLY A 226 -4.73 10.94 13.57
C GLY A 226 -4.67 9.86 14.66
N ILE A 227 -5.71 9.70 15.48
CA ILE A 227 -5.85 8.70 16.53
C ILE A 227 -7.33 8.26 16.61
N GLY A 228 -7.57 6.94 16.49
CA GLY A 228 -8.87 6.31 16.75
C GLY A 228 -9.53 5.66 15.53
N PRO A 229 -10.50 4.74 15.74
CA PRO A 229 -11.28 4.16 14.65
C PRO A 229 -12.04 5.27 13.93
N GLU A 230 -11.85 5.40 12.62
CA GLU A 230 -12.73 6.26 11.82
C GLU A 230 -14.15 5.72 11.93
N GLU A 231 -15.12 6.63 12.07
CA GLU A 231 -16.50 6.26 11.80
C GLU A 231 -16.57 5.64 10.39
N PRO A 232 -17.33 4.55 10.21
CA PRO A 232 -17.57 4.02 8.87
C PRO A 232 -18.07 5.19 8.01
N LEU A 233 -17.47 5.40 6.84
CA LEU A 233 -17.99 6.36 5.88
C LEU A 233 -19.46 5.99 5.64
N ARG A 234 -20.37 6.88 6.04
CA ARG A 234 -21.79 6.76 5.71
C ARG A 234 -21.92 7.18 4.25
N TRP A 235 -21.54 6.27 3.36
CA TRP A 235 -21.80 6.43 1.94
C TRP A 235 -23.26 6.08 1.69
N VAL A 236 -24.01 7.07 1.22
CA VAL A 236 -25.34 6.84 0.64
C VAL A 236 -25.11 6.88 -0.87
N ALA A 237 -25.05 5.70 -1.49
CA ALA A 237 -25.12 5.60 -2.95
C ALA A 237 -26.38 6.34 -3.41
N ARG A 238 -26.27 7.16 -4.46
CA ARG A 238 -27.45 7.69 -5.14
C ARG A 238 -27.97 6.70 -6.16
#